data_AF-A0A1G2C5Z5-F1
#
_entry.id   AF-A0A1G2C5Z5-F1
#
_cell.length_a   1.000
_cell.length_b   1.000
_cell.length_c   1.000
_cell.angle_alpha   90.00
_cell.angle_beta   90.00
_cell.angle_gamma   90.00
#
_symmetry.space_group_name_H-M   'P 1'
#
loop_
_entity.id
_entity.type
_entity.pdbx_description
1 polymer ?
#
loop_
_entity_poly.entity_id
_entity_poly.type
_entity_poly.pdbx_seq_one_letter_code
_entity_poly.pdbx_strand_id
1 'polypeptide(L)'
;MNSPSQILGKTWEGKPAKLSTKDKKNIAGAKKMKAAVAKHIEKFEFHLAAEKAYHYFWHTFADKIIEETKLRLQNGTPEEKAAAYSGLETILRESLKMLHPFMPFITEEIYQKLPPSLISKETNEGKRTKLLLVEKW
;
A
#
# COMPACT_ATOMS: atom_id res chain seq x y z
N MET A 1 -25.71 5.21 -11.56
CA MET A 1 -24.57 6.05 -11.12
C MET A 1 -24.21 5.58 -9.72
N ASN A 2 -23.25 4.66 -9.59
CA ASN A 2 -23.03 4.00 -8.31
C ASN A 2 -22.14 4.87 -7.41
N SER A 3 -22.66 5.15 -6.22
CA SER A 3 -21.98 5.89 -5.16
C SER A 3 -20.65 5.22 -4.79
N PRO A 4 -19.57 5.97 -4.50
CA PRO A 4 -18.25 5.43 -4.13
C PRO A 4 -18.25 4.43 -2.96
N SER A 5 -19.29 4.43 -2.12
CA SER A 5 -19.47 3.48 -1.01
C SER A 5 -19.89 2.07 -1.45
N GLN A 6 -20.53 1.91 -2.63
CA GLN A 6 -20.91 0.59 -3.14
C GLN A 6 -19.73 -0.19 -3.75
N ILE A 7 -18.61 0.48 -3.96
CA ILE A 7 -17.34 -0.12 -4.39
C ILE A 7 -16.55 -0.65 -3.19
N LEU A 8 -16.81 -0.11 -1.99
CA LEU A 8 -16.06 -0.37 -0.76
C LEU A 8 -16.70 -1.45 0.15
N GLY A 9 -17.93 -1.88 -0.15
CA GLY A 9 -18.70 -2.84 0.66
C GLY A 9 -18.85 -4.24 0.07
N LYS A 10 -18.36 -4.50 -1.14
CA LYS A 10 -18.18 -5.87 -1.65
C LYS A 10 -16.72 -6.23 -1.43
N THR A 11 -16.48 -7.24 -0.60
CA THR A 11 -15.24 -8.02 -0.66
C THR A 11 -14.88 -8.19 -2.14
N TRP A 12 -13.72 -7.71 -2.56
CA TRP A 12 -13.09 -8.31 -3.72
C TRP A 12 -12.94 -9.77 -3.33
N GLU A 13 -13.81 -10.65 -3.84
CA GLU A 13 -13.76 -12.06 -3.51
C GLU A 13 -12.31 -12.48 -3.67
N GLY A 14 -11.74 -13.08 -2.64
CA GLY A 14 -10.34 -13.43 -2.50
C GLY A 14 -9.87 -14.48 -3.51
N LYS A 15 -10.18 -14.29 -4.79
CA LYS A 15 -9.46 -14.89 -5.90
C LYS A 15 -8.11 -14.17 -5.96
N PRO A 16 -6.99 -14.90 -5.89
CA PRO A 16 -5.68 -14.31 -6.13
C PRO A 16 -5.70 -13.70 -7.52
N ALA A 17 -5.83 -12.38 -7.59
CA ALA A 17 -5.80 -11.67 -8.84
C ALA A 17 -4.46 -11.97 -9.50
N LYS A 18 -4.49 -12.40 -10.76
CA LYS A 18 -3.27 -12.75 -11.51
C LYS A 18 -2.49 -11.47 -11.77
N LEU A 19 -1.60 -11.14 -10.83
CA LEU A 19 -0.79 -9.91 -10.88
C LEU A 19 -0.07 -9.81 -12.22
N SER A 20 -0.21 -8.66 -12.87
CA SER A 20 0.52 -8.36 -14.09
C SER A 20 2.02 -8.34 -13.81
N THR A 21 2.82 -8.61 -14.84
CA THR A 21 4.28 -8.47 -14.78
C THR A 21 4.69 -7.08 -14.29
N LYS A 22 3.92 -6.04 -14.66
CA LYS A 22 4.18 -4.66 -14.24
C LYS A 22 3.92 -4.45 -12.74
N ASP A 23 2.83 -5.02 -12.21
CA ASP A 23 2.50 -4.93 -10.77
C ASP A 23 3.57 -5.62 -9.93
N LYS A 24 4.02 -6.81 -10.35
CA LYS A 24 5.10 -7.55 -9.68
C LYS A 24 6.40 -6.73 -9.65
N LYS A 25 6.75 -6.05 -10.75
CA LYS A 25 7.93 -5.18 -10.82
C LYS A 25 7.81 -3.98 -9.86
N ASN A 26 6.64 -3.34 -9.82
CA ASN A 26 6.40 -2.20 -8.95
C ASN A 26 6.45 -2.60 -7.45
N ILE A 27 5.88 -3.75 -7.09
CA ILE A 27 5.97 -4.33 -5.74
C ILE A 27 7.42 -4.66 -5.37
N ALA A 28 8.18 -5.28 -6.29
CA ALA A 28 9.60 -5.55 -6.05
C ALA A 28 10.40 -4.26 -5.86
N GLY A 29 10.07 -3.21 -6.61
CA GLY A 29 10.63 -1.87 -6.44
C GLY A 29 10.34 -1.27 -5.06
N ALA A 30 9.09 -1.38 -4.58
CA ALA A 30 8.70 -0.93 -3.25
C ALA A 30 9.50 -1.64 -2.14
N LYS A 31 9.63 -2.96 -2.22
CA LYS A 31 10.43 -3.76 -1.27
C LYS A 31 11.90 -3.35 -1.26
N LYS A 32 12.48 -3.11 -2.45
CA LYS A 32 13.86 -2.62 -2.55
C LYS A 32 14.01 -1.24 -1.91
N MET A 33 13.04 -0.35 -2.10
CA MET A 33 13.07 0.98 -1.47
C MET A 33 12.98 0.88 0.05
N LYS A 34 12.09 0.02 0.57
CA LYS A 34 11.98 -0.23 2.01
C LYS A 34 13.29 -0.71 2.62
N ALA A 35 13.97 -1.65 1.98
CA ALA A 35 15.29 -2.10 2.43
C ALA A 35 16.33 -0.97 2.42
N ALA A 36 16.29 -0.07 1.43
CA ALA A 36 17.18 1.08 1.37
C ALA A 36 16.90 2.09 2.51
N VAL A 37 15.63 2.39 2.79
CA VAL A 37 15.22 3.25 3.91
C VAL A 37 15.63 2.63 5.25
N ALA A 38 15.37 1.34 5.44
CA ALA A 38 15.78 0.61 6.65
C ALA A 38 17.29 0.69 6.88
N LYS A 39 18.11 0.52 5.83
CA LYS A 39 19.57 0.64 5.92
C LYS A 39 20.03 2.02 6.38
N HIS A 40 19.37 3.09 5.95
CA HIS A 40 19.71 4.45 6.42
C HIS A 40 19.29 4.65 7.88
N ILE A 41 18.16 4.09 8.30
CA ILE A 41 17.71 4.10 9.70
C ILE A 41 18.72 3.36 10.59
N GLU A 42 19.17 2.17 10.19
CA GLU A 42 20.19 1.38 10.91
C GLU A 42 21.52 2.12 11.07
N LYS A 43 21.85 3.01 10.13
CA LYS A 43 23.05 3.86 10.17
C LYS A 43 22.85 5.17 10.91
N PHE A 44 21.68 5.40 11.51
CA PHE A 44 21.30 6.68 12.14
C PHE A 44 21.25 7.87 11.16
N GLU A 45 21.15 7.61 9.86
CA GLU A 45 21.04 8.62 8.79
C GLU A 45 19.55 8.97 8.53
N PHE A 46 18.85 9.44 9.58
CA PHE A 46 17.40 9.64 9.53
C PHE A 46 16.95 10.63 8.44
N HIS A 47 17.73 11.68 8.18
CA HIS A 47 17.39 12.66 7.14
C HIS A 47 17.36 12.03 5.74
N LEU A 48 18.32 11.16 5.42
CA LEU A 48 18.37 10.44 4.13
C LEU A 48 17.24 9.44 4.01
N ALA A 49 16.93 8.75 5.11
CA ALA A 49 15.82 7.81 5.17
C ALA A 49 14.49 8.51 4.90
N ALA A 50 14.25 9.65 5.56
CA ALA A 50 13.04 10.46 5.38
C ALA A 50 12.92 11.00 3.96
N GLU A 51 13.98 11.59 3.42
CA GLU A 51 14.01 12.14 2.07
C GLU A 51 13.73 11.07 1.02
N LYS A 52 14.37 9.89 1.14
CA LYS A 52 14.13 8.77 0.22
C LYS A 52 12.69 8.24 0.29
N ALA A 53 12.15 8.06 1.50
CA ALA A 53 10.78 7.60 1.68
C ALA A 53 9.78 8.61 1.07
N TYR A 54 9.98 9.90 1.33
CA TYR A 54 9.17 10.99 0.79
C TYR A 54 9.23 11.04 -0.74
N HIS A 55 10.43 11.07 -1.31
CA HIS A 55 10.63 11.11 -2.75
C HIS A 55 10.02 9.90 -3.45
N TYR A 56 10.13 8.71 -2.85
CA TYR A 56 9.48 7.51 -3.39
C TYR A 56 7.95 7.63 -3.39
N PHE A 57 7.38 8.06 -2.26
CA PHE A 57 5.93 8.18 -2.12
C PHE A 57 5.32 9.16 -3.13
N TRP A 58 5.91 10.34 -3.29
CA TRP A 58 5.38 11.35 -4.21
C TRP A 58 5.72 11.03 -5.67
N HIS A 59 7.00 10.93 -6.01
CA HIS A 59 7.43 10.89 -7.41
C HIS A 59 7.40 9.52 -8.07
N THR A 60 7.29 8.45 -7.27
CA THR A 60 7.19 7.09 -7.81
C THR A 60 5.81 6.52 -7.61
N PHE A 61 5.30 6.54 -6.37
CA PHE A 61 3.99 5.99 -6.10
C PHE A 61 2.86 6.89 -6.64
N ALA A 62 2.78 8.15 -6.22
CA ALA A 62 1.69 9.04 -6.64
C ALA A 62 1.77 9.42 -8.12
N ASP A 63 2.91 9.92 -8.59
CA ASP A 63 3.01 10.42 -9.97
C ASP A 63 2.99 9.31 -11.03
N LYS A 64 3.69 8.18 -10.78
CA LYS A 64 3.88 7.14 -11.80
C LYS A 64 2.96 5.95 -11.61
N ILE A 65 3.02 5.28 -10.46
CA ILE A 65 2.32 4.00 -10.27
C ILE A 65 0.80 4.18 -10.31
N ILE A 66 0.26 5.25 -9.71
CA ILE A 66 -1.18 5.55 -9.75
C ILE A 66 -1.61 5.87 -11.19
N GLU A 67 -0.91 6.77 -11.88
CA GLU A 67 -1.26 7.16 -13.25
C GLU A 67 -1.15 5.98 -14.24
N GLU A 68 -0.12 5.13 -14.12
CA GLU A 68 0.00 3.90 -14.89
C GLU A 68 -1.17 2.93 -14.67
N THR A 69 -1.73 2.93 -13.47
CA THR A 69 -2.80 1.98 -13.10
C THR A 69 -4.18 2.52 -13.44
N LYS A 70 -4.34 3.84 -13.57
CA LYS A 70 -5.57 4.54 -13.88
C LYS A 70 -6.28 4.00 -15.12
N LEU A 71 -5.54 3.75 -16.21
CA LEU A 71 -6.12 3.22 -17.45
C LEU A 71 -6.76 1.83 -17.24
N ARG A 72 -6.09 0.95 -16.48
CA ARG A 72 -6.60 -0.39 -16.15
C ARG A 72 -7.82 -0.33 -15.24
N LEU A 73 -7.81 0.59 -14.28
CA LEU A 73 -8.94 0.79 -13.35
C LEU A 73 -10.20 1.29 -14.07
N GLN A 74 -10.04 2.11 -15.11
CA GLN A 74 -11.15 2.62 -15.90
C GLN A 74 -11.64 1.59 -16.92
N ASN A 75 -10.72 1.05 -17.74
CA ASN A 75 -11.08 0.34 -18.98
C ASN A 75 -10.79 -1.17 -18.96
N GLY A 76 -10.14 -1.70 -17.92
CA GLY A 76 -9.78 -3.13 -17.85
C GLY A 76 -10.96 -4.05 -17.55
N THR A 77 -10.74 -5.36 -17.67
CA THR A 77 -11.73 -6.36 -17.22
C THR A 77 -11.85 -6.35 -15.68
N PRO A 78 -12.91 -6.93 -15.09
CA PRO A 78 -12.99 -7.09 -13.64
C PRO A 78 -11.72 -7.71 -13.03
N GLU A 79 -11.14 -8.71 -13.67
CA GLU A 79 -9.91 -9.39 -13.23
C GLU A 79 -8.67 -8.49 -13.29
N GLU A 80 -8.58 -7.63 -14.31
CA GLU A 80 -7.47 -6.67 -14.41
C GLU A 80 -7.58 -5.55 -13.38
N LYS A 81 -8.80 -5.09 -13.12
CA LYS A 81 -9.09 -4.12 -12.05
C LYS A 81 -8.72 -4.72 -10.70
N ALA A 82 -9.04 -6.00 -10.47
CA ALA A 82 -8.61 -6.77 -9.29
C ALA A 82 -7.11 -6.65 -9.03
N ALA A 83 -6.33 -7.00 -10.06
CA ALA A 83 -4.89 -7.11 -9.99
C ALA A 83 -4.26 -5.74 -9.76
N ALA A 84 -4.77 -4.73 -10.45
CA ALA A 84 -4.41 -3.33 -10.28
C ALA A 84 -4.65 -2.85 -8.84
N TYR A 85 -5.84 -3.08 -8.28
CA TYR A 85 -6.14 -2.70 -6.89
C TYR A 85 -5.24 -3.41 -5.88
N SER A 86 -5.08 -4.73 -6.00
CA SER A 86 -4.22 -5.50 -5.09
C SER A 86 -2.75 -5.08 -5.15
N GLY A 87 -2.26 -4.75 -6.35
CA GLY A 87 -0.91 -4.21 -6.54
C GLY A 87 -0.73 -2.84 -5.87
N LEU A 88 -1.66 -1.91 -6.13
CA LEU A 88 -1.65 -0.57 -5.53
C LEU A 88 -1.71 -0.61 -4.01
N GLU A 89 -2.60 -1.44 -3.46
CA GLU A 89 -2.74 -1.64 -2.03
C GLU A 89 -1.44 -2.14 -1.40
N THR A 90 -0.82 -3.17 -1.98
CA THR A 90 0.44 -3.73 -1.47
C THR A 90 1.52 -2.65 -1.40
N ILE A 91 1.66 -1.85 -2.46
CA ILE A 91 2.67 -0.79 -2.54
C ILE A 91 2.35 0.35 -1.57
N LEU A 92 1.07 0.73 -1.43
CA LEU A 92 0.64 1.74 -0.47
C LEU A 92 0.96 1.30 0.96
N ARG A 93 0.68 0.05 1.34
CA ARG A 93 1.00 -0.47 2.68
C ARG A 93 2.50 -0.42 2.97
N GLU A 94 3.34 -0.85 2.02
CA GLU A 94 4.80 -0.73 2.20
C GLU A 94 5.25 0.73 2.28
N SER A 95 4.60 1.64 1.55
CA SER A 95 4.91 3.07 1.57
C SER A 95 4.54 3.73 2.89
N LEU A 96 3.37 3.40 3.45
CA LEU A 96 2.96 3.86 4.77
C LEU A 96 3.90 3.33 5.86
N LYS A 97 4.33 2.06 5.77
CA LYS A 97 5.34 1.50 6.67
C LYS A 97 6.64 2.31 6.62
N MET A 98 7.17 2.59 5.42
CA MET A 98 8.40 3.40 5.27
C MET A 98 8.28 4.81 5.86
N LEU A 99 7.09 5.43 5.79
CA LEU A 99 6.85 6.78 6.30
C LEU A 99 6.51 6.82 7.80
N HIS A 100 6.08 5.71 8.39
CA HIS A 100 5.60 5.65 9.78
C HIS A 100 6.61 6.16 10.83
N PRO A 101 7.92 5.88 10.73
CA PRO A 101 8.91 6.40 11.68
C PRO A 101 9.00 7.93 11.70
N PHE A 102 8.58 8.60 10.63
CA PHE A 102 8.65 10.06 10.48
C PHE A 102 7.28 10.74 10.70
N MET A 103 6.19 10.07 10.33
CA MET A 103 4.82 10.60 10.42
C MET A 103 3.84 9.57 11.02
N PRO A 104 4.01 9.17 12.29
CA PRO A 104 3.29 8.04 12.86
C PRO A 104 1.77 8.26 12.94
N PHE A 105 1.33 9.47 13.29
CA PHE A 105 -0.10 9.77 13.45
C PHE A 105 -0.86 9.77 12.12
N ILE A 106 -0.32 10.45 11.10
CA ILE A 106 -0.97 10.55 9.79
C ILE A 106 -0.98 9.19 9.09
N THR A 107 0.13 8.47 9.15
CA THR A 107 0.21 7.14 8.52
C THR A 107 -0.73 6.13 9.19
N GLU A 108 -0.89 6.20 10.51
CA GLU A 108 -1.87 5.37 11.24
C GLU A 108 -3.31 5.74 10.86
N GLU A 109 -3.67 7.02 10.84
CA GLU A 109 -5.01 7.47 10.41
C GLU A 109 -5.37 7.01 8.99
N ILE A 110 -4.41 7.06 8.07
CA ILE A 110 -4.60 6.54 6.71
C ILE A 110 -4.74 5.01 6.74
N TYR A 111 -3.90 4.32 7.51
CA TYR A 111 -3.92 2.87 7.63
C TYR A 111 -5.24 2.33 8.19
N GLN A 112 -5.80 3.01 9.21
CA GLN A 112 -7.08 2.67 9.81
C GLN A 112 -8.27 2.86 8.87
N LYS A 113 -8.14 3.75 7.88
CA LYS A 113 -9.15 3.96 6.82
C LYS A 113 -9.07 2.92 5.70
N LEU A 114 -8.03 2.09 5.67
CA LEU A 114 -7.96 1.01 4.70
C LEU A 114 -9.01 -0.07 5.02
N PRO A 115 -9.60 -0.73 3.99
CA PRO A 115 -10.61 -1.75 4.21
C PRO A 115 -10.13 -2.87 5.17
N PRO A 116 -10.96 -3.31 6.14
CA PRO A 116 -10.55 -4.32 7.13
C PRO A 116 -10.06 -5.63 6.51
N SER A 117 -10.57 -6.01 5.33
CA SER A 117 -10.13 -7.17 4.56
C SER A 117 -8.64 -7.14 4.19
N LEU A 118 -7.98 -6.00 4.32
CA LEU A 118 -6.61 -5.72 3.89
C LEU A 118 -5.63 -5.58 5.07
N ILE A 119 -6.14 -5.50 6.30
CA ILE A 119 -5.34 -5.18 7.48
C ILE A 119 -4.91 -6.44 8.25
N SER A 120 -5.70 -7.52 8.28
CA SER A 120 -5.24 -8.88 8.66
C SER A 120 -6.38 -9.91 8.59
N LYS A 121 -6.03 -11.17 8.31
CA LYS A 121 -6.92 -12.36 8.38
C LYS A 121 -6.94 -13.05 9.77
N GLU A 122 -6.29 -12.48 10.78
CA GLU A 122 -6.31 -13.03 12.13
C GLU A 122 -7.05 -12.05 13.05
N THR A 123 -8.28 -12.39 13.38
CA THR A 123 -8.98 -11.79 14.52
C THR A 123 -9.78 -12.89 15.19
N ASN A 124 -9.16 -13.54 16.18
CA ASN A 124 -9.94 -14.08 17.28
C ASN A 124 -10.13 -12.93 18.28
N GLU A 125 -11.41 -12.64 18.51
CA GLU A 125 -11.97 -11.84 19.60
C GLU A 125 -11.62 -10.34 19.67
N GLY A 126 -12.62 -9.51 19.33
CA GLY A 126 -12.70 -8.11 19.78
C GLY A 126 -12.06 -7.08 18.86
N LYS A 127 -12.80 -6.68 17.81
CA LYS A 127 -12.64 -5.50 16.93
C LYS A 127 -11.54 -4.48 17.33
N ARG A 128 -10.27 -4.82 17.14
CA ARG A 128 -9.18 -3.84 17.03
C ARG A 128 -8.42 -4.13 15.76
N THR A 129 -8.61 -3.25 14.80
CA THR A 129 -7.76 -3.15 13.62
C THR A 129 -6.30 -3.11 14.08
N LYS A 130 -5.50 -4.09 13.67
CA LYS A 130 -4.09 -4.19 14.06
C LYS A 130 -3.37 -2.88 13.71
N LEU A 131 -2.82 -2.21 14.72
CA LEU A 131 -2.12 -0.92 14.56
C LEU A 131 -0.87 -1.10 13.71
N LEU A 132 -0.56 -0.12 12.86
CA LEU A 132 0.65 -0.15 12.02
C LEU A 132 1.92 -0.20 12.88
N LEU A 133 1.87 0.37 14.08
CA LEU A 133 2.93 0.34 15.08
C LEU A 133 3.35 -1.09 15.50
N VAL A 134 2.44 -2.08 15.41
CA VAL A 134 2.67 -3.48 15.84
C VAL A 134 2.98 -4.39 14.64
N GLU A 135 3.00 -3.85 13.43
CA GLU A 135 3.32 -4.61 12.23
C GLU A 135 4.82 -4.91 12.14
N LYS A 136 5.15 -6.16 11.81
CA LYS A 136 6.54 -6.56 11.57
C LYS A 136 7.11 -5.81 10.37
N TRP A 137 8.32 -5.28 10.57
CA TRP A 137 9.12 -4.60 9.55
C TRP A 137 9.88 -5.60 8.68
#